data_AF-A0A5M8PRV2-F1
#
_entry.id   AF-A0A5M8PRV2-F1
#
_cell.length_a   1.000
_cell.length_b   1.000
_cell.length_c   1.000
_cell.angle_alpha   90.00
_cell.angle_beta   90.00
_cell.angle_gamma   90.00
#
_symmetry.space_group_name_H-M   'P 1'
#
loop_
_entity.id
_entity.type
_entity.pdbx_description
1 polymer ?
#
loop_
_entity_poly.entity_id
_entity_poly.type
_entity_poly.pdbx_seq_one_letter_code
_entity_poly.pdbx_strand_id
1 'polypeptide(L)'
;MPKGKDFLGRGRYEWSTGLLIMRSNTSTTKILRGRIPKLYGINPNKRTLYLQRINTPTLRQALPDESTLLRIKQYVSETINVIHECGWCHGDITLDNIFASGLLFDFSHAHTKSKLSAQAWEDFQKKDRRDIKSCYFQAVGFKKLEAAIALLDSGVDGLPRQAELAELLHHSKTSLELLQKLKKITDPTPSLALEMCRAFRREGQLRTGMRLLQKSNLPIPRDDESRRLMSRFKARSRSASPILMTEKLVSCSQVRSGRA
;
A
#
# COMPACT_ATOMS: atom_id res chain seq x y z
N MET A 1 28.88 -28.22 20.84
CA MET A 1 28.77 -27.12 19.86
C MET A 1 28.03 -27.62 18.63
N PRO A 2 26.90 -27.02 18.20
CA PRO A 2 26.40 -27.23 16.84
C PRO A 2 26.90 -26.10 15.93
N LYS A 3 27.59 -26.51 14.86
CA LYS A 3 28.04 -25.69 13.73
C LYS A 3 26.88 -25.56 12.73
N GLY A 4 26.75 -24.40 12.11
CA GLY A 4 25.73 -24.11 11.08
C GLY A 4 24.93 -22.87 11.46
N LYS A 5 25.49 -21.68 11.20
CA LYS A 5 24.78 -20.41 11.38
C LYS A 5 24.81 -19.65 10.06
N ASP A 6 23.72 -19.77 9.33
CA ASP A 6 23.35 -18.81 8.29
C ASP A 6 22.57 -17.69 8.97
N PHE A 7 23.14 -16.48 8.93
CA PHE A 7 22.72 -15.32 9.71
C PHE A 7 21.90 -14.37 8.84
N LEU A 8 20.80 -13.85 9.38
CA LEU A 8 20.13 -12.66 8.82
C LEU A 8 19.86 -11.64 9.93
N GLY A 9 20.29 -10.40 9.68
CA GLY A 9 19.86 -9.19 10.40
C GLY A 9 20.95 -8.48 11.21
N ARG A 10 21.55 -7.41 10.65
CA ARG A 10 22.25 -6.37 11.40
C ARG A 10 21.32 -5.17 11.55
N GLY A 11 20.72 -4.98 12.72
CA GLY A 11 20.00 -3.76 13.11
C GLY A 11 20.62 -3.15 14.37
N ARG A 12 20.68 -1.82 14.48
CA ARG A 12 21.02 -1.14 15.73
C ARG A 12 19.77 -1.18 16.62
N TYR A 13 19.63 -2.23 17.41
CA TYR A 13 18.54 -2.35 18.38
C TYR A 13 18.78 -1.38 19.56
N GLU A 14 17.79 -0.57 19.94
CA GLU A 14 17.72 -0.10 21.32
C GLU A 14 17.38 -1.30 22.21
N TRP A 15 18.45 -1.93 22.73
CA TRP A 15 18.49 -3.20 23.46
C TRP A 15 17.48 -3.37 24.59
N SER A 16 16.87 -2.29 25.09
CA SER A 16 15.99 -2.36 26.24
C SER A 16 14.56 -2.78 25.88
N THR A 17 14.08 -2.46 24.67
CA THR A 17 12.65 -2.31 24.43
C THR A 17 12.02 -3.59 23.85
N GLY A 18 12.50 -4.09 22.71
CA GLY A 18 12.07 -5.39 22.16
C GLY A 18 12.51 -6.59 23.01
N LEU A 19 13.56 -6.42 23.80
CA LEU A 19 14.13 -7.46 24.67
C LEU A 19 13.27 -7.73 25.90
N LEU A 20 12.57 -6.71 26.42
CA LEU A 20 11.64 -6.83 27.55
C LEU A 20 10.36 -7.56 27.15
N ILE A 21 9.82 -7.31 25.94
CA ILE A 21 8.66 -8.03 25.39
C ILE A 21 8.96 -9.54 25.27
N MET A 22 10.18 -9.89 24.84
CA MET A 22 10.61 -11.29 24.71
C MET A 22 11.07 -11.93 26.03
N ARG A 23 11.28 -11.13 27.09
CA ARG A 23 11.77 -11.60 28.41
C ARG A 23 10.71 -11.64 29.50
N SER A 24 9.59 -10.92 29.36
CA SER A 24 8.54 -10.99 30.38
C SER A 24 8.09 -12.45 30.52
N ASN A 25 7.97 -12.91 31.77
CA ASN A 25 7.66 -14.30 32.13
C ASN A 25 6.31 -14.37 32.86
N THR A 26 5.39 -13.46 32.49
CA THR A 26 4.02 -13.41 32.99
C THR A 26 3.15 -14.41 32.24
N SER A 27 2.02 -14.83 32.81
CA SER A 27 1.03 -15.72 32.13
C SER A 27 0.69 -15.25 30.71
N THR A 28 0.64 -13.94 30.48
CA THR A 28 0.42 -13.26 29.19
C THR A 28 1.53 -13.50 28.16
N THR A 29 2.78 -13.71 28.56
CA THR A 29 3.88 -14.00 27.60
C THR A 29 3.86 -15.40 27.03
N LYS A 30 3.20 -16.34 27.71
CA LYS A 30 2.90 -17.65 27.12
C LYS A 30 1.97 -17.52 25.91
N ILE A 31 1.09 -16.52 25.90
CA ILE A 31 0.14 -16.25 24.81
C ILE A 31 0.85 -15.72 23.56
N LEU A 32 1.99 -15.03 23.72
CA LEU A 32 2.83 -14.57 22.61
C LEU A 32 3.67 -15.69 21.96
N ARG A 33 3.74 -16.89 22.57
CA ARG A 33 4.43 -18.03 21.96
C ARG A 33 3.74 -18.40 20.65
N GLY A 34 4.54 -18.53 19.59
CA GLY A 34 4.03 -18.82 18.25
C GLY A 34 3.44 -17.61 17.52
N ARG A 35 3.39 -16.42 18.16
CA ARG A 35 2.97 -15.15 17.54
C ARG A 35 4.16 -14.23 17.19
N ILE A 36 5.28 -14.39 17.90
CA ILE A 36 6.56 -13.71 17.65
C ILE A 36 7.71 -14.73 17.62
N PRO A 37 8.85 -14.45 16.95
CA PRO A 37 10.00 -15.34 16.96
C PRO A 37 10.54 -15.59 18.37
N LYS A 38 10.84 -16.85 18.71
CA LYS A 38 11.44 -17.21 20.00
C LYS A 38 12.86 -16.62 20.14
N LEU A 39 13.15 -16.00 21.28
CA LEU A 39 14.51 -15.58 21.65
C LEU A 39 15.29 -16.77 22.24
N TYR A 40 16.42 -17.11 21.63
CA TYR A 40 17.34 -18.15 22.12
C TYR A 40 18.48 -17.61 22.96
N GLY A 41 18.88 -16.35 22.74
CA GLY A 41 19.99 -15.77 23.49
C GLY A 41 20.39 -14.40 22.98
N ILE A 42 21.25 -13.77 23.77
CA ILE A 42 21.72 -12.40 23.55
C ILE A 42 23.23 -12.40 23.74
N ASN A 43 23.97 -11.81 22.78
CA ASN A 43 25.36 -11.47 22.96
C ASN A 43 25.48 -9.93 22.97
N PRO A 44 25.54 -9.32 24.17
CA PRO A 44 25.56 -7.85 24.28
C PRO A 44 26.86 -7.26 23.73
N ASN A 45 28.00 -7.93 23.93
CA ASN A 45 29.30 -7.46 23.46
C ASN A 45 29.37 -7.35 21.93
N LYS A 46 28.69 -8.26 21.23
CA LYS A 46 28.60 -8.26 19.76
C LYS A 46 27.34 -7.59 19.23
N ARG A 47 26.52 -7.01 20.11
CA ARG A 47 25.21 -6.45 19.75
C ARG A 47 24.39 -7.43 18.88
N THR A 48 24.35 -8.70 19.26
CA THR A 48 23.68 -9.77 18.48
C THR A 48 22.53 -10.42 19.26
N LEU A 49 21.38 -10.59 18.60
CA LEU A 49 20.24 -11.38 19.10
C LEU A 49 20.17 -12.70 18.34
N TYR A 50 19.93 -13.80 19.05
CA TYR A 50 19.68 -15.11 18.46
C TYR A 50 18.18 -15.40 18.54
N LEU A 51 17.51 -15.35 17.40
CA LEU A 51 16.07 -15.59 17.28
C LEU A 51 15.79 -16.93 16.57
N GLN A 52 14.55 -17.40 16.69
CA GLN A 52 14.02 -18.48 15.89
C GLN A 52 14.17 -18.18 14.41
N ARG A 53 14.76 -19.12 13.66
CA ARG A 53 14.75 -19.08 12.20
C ARG A 53 13.31 -19.31 11.73
N ILE A 54 12.79 -18.34 10.97
CA ILE A 54 11.50 -18.44 10.30
C ILE A 54 11.78 -18.79 8.84
N ASN A 55 11.19 -19.89 8.38
CA ASN A 55 11.42 -20.41 7.02
C ASN A 55 10.40 -19.89 6.00
N THR A 56 9.52 -18.98 6.41
CA THR A 56 8.59 -18.27 5.53
C THR A 56 9.13 -16.88 5.23
N PRO A 57 8.87 -16.33 4.03
CA PRO A 57 9.26 -14.98 3.66
C PRO A 57 8.41 -13.94 4.41
N THR A 58 8.88 -12.68 4.42
CA THR A 58 8.06 -11.54 4.83
C THR A 58 7.01 -11.21 3.76
N LEU A 59 5.94 -10.52 4.13
CA LEU A 59 4.92 -10.09 3.17
C LEU A 59 5.49 -9.15 2.10
N ARG A 60 6.56 -8.40 2.41
CA ARG A 60 7.31 -7.65 1.39
C ARG A 60 7.90 -8.55 0.31
N GLN A 61 8.49 -9.67 0.73
CA GLN A 61 9.25 -10.56 -0.13
C GLN A 61 8.37 -11.45 -0.98
N ALA A 62 7.27 -11.96 -0.41
CA ALA A 62 6.30 -12.75 -1.14
C ALA A 62 4.90 -12.59 -0.55
N LEU A 63 3.94 -12.22 -1.40
CA LEU A 63 2.55 -12.05 -1.02
C LEU A 63 1.76 -13.34 -1.26
N PRO A 64 1.06 -13.87 -0.25
CA PRO A 64 0.10 -14.97 -0.43
C PRO A 64 -1.19 -14.46 -1.08
N ASP A 65 -2.13 -15.37 -1.35
CA ASP A 65 -3.46 -15.03 -1.88
C ASP A 65 -4.29 -14.16 -0.90
N GLU A 66 -5.35 -13.53 -1.42
CA GLU A 66 -6.17 -12.59 -0.64
C GLU A 66 -6.86 -13.24 0.57
N SER A 67 -7.28 -14.50 0.46
CA SER A 67 -7.91 -15.22 1.57
C SER A 67 -6.92 -15.48 2.71
N THR A 68 -5.69 -15.83 2.37
CA THR A 68 -4.58 -15.98 3.32
C THR A 68 -4.19 -14.64 3.93
N LEU A 69 -4.12 -13.56 3.14
CA LEU A 69 -3.87 -12.20 3.66
C LEU A 69 -4.91 -11.76 4.69
N LEU A 70 -6.18 -12.12 4.48
CA LEU A 70 -7.25 -11.79 5.43
C LEU A 70 -7.06 -12.53 6.76
N ARG A 71 -6.67 -13.81 6.73
CA ARG A 71 -6.34 -14.60 7.93
C ARG A 71 -5.12 -14.03 8.65
N ILE A 72 -4.07 -13.65 7.92
CA ILE A 72 -2.89 -13.01 8.49
C ILE A 72 -3.25 -11.69 9.18
N LYS A 73 -4.07 -10.85 8.55
CA LYS A 73 -4.55 -9.59 9.15
C LYS A 73 -5.27 -9.84 10.48
N GLN A 74 -6.15 -10.84 10.54
CA GLN A 74 -6.86 -11.21 11.77
C GLN A 74 -5.87 -11.67 12.85
N TYR A 75 -4.96 -12.59 12.50
CA TYR A 75 -3.96 -13.12 13.42
C TYR A 75 -3.00 -12.07 13.98
N VAL A 76 -2.53 -11.14 13.13
CA VAL A 76 -1.69 -10.01 13.56
C VAL A 76 -2.48 -9.04 14.44
N SER A 77 -3.77 -8.80 14.14
CA SER A 77 -4.63 -7.94 14.97
C SER A 77 -4.80 -8.50 16.38
N GLU A 78 -5.04 -9.81 16.50
CA GLU A 78 -5.07 -10.49 17.80
C GLU A 78 -3.73 -10.38 18.53
N THR A 79 -2.63 -10.61 17.80
CA THR A 79 -1.27 -10.54 18.36
C THR A 79 -0.99 -9.15 18.93
N ILE A 80 -1.39 -8.09 18.23
CA ILE A 80 -1.24 -6.72 18.70
C ILE A 80 -2.10 -6.42 19.92
N ASN A 81 -3.33 -6.95 20.00
CA ASN A 81 -4.14 -6.81 21.22
C ASN A 81 -3.44 -7.45 22.44
N VAL A 82 -2.86 -8.64 22.28
CA VAL A 82 -2.08 -9.29 23.35
C VAL A 82 -0.86 -8.46 23.73
N ILE A 83 -0.15 -7.88 22.76
CA ILE A 83 0.99 -6.99 23.01
C ILE A 83 0.55 -5.74 23.80
N HIS A 84 -0.60 -5.15 23.44
CA HIS A 84 -1.20 -4.02 24.15
C HIS A 84 -1.56 -4.38 25.61
N GLU A 85 -2.16 -5.55 25.82
CA GLU A 85 -2.47 -6.08 27.17
C GLU A 85 -1.21 -6.30 28.01
N CYS A 86 -0.08 -6.66 27.38
CA CYS A 86 1.22 -6.76 28.03
C CYS A 86 1.84 -5.39 28.36
N GLY A 87 1.19 -4.27 28.03
CA GLY A 87 1.68 -2.92 28.29
C GLY A 87 2.71 -2.43 27.28
N TRP A 88 2.63 -2.89 26.03
CA TRP A 88 3.49 -2.48 24.94
C TRP A 88 2.70 -2.05 23.71
N CYS A 89 3.24 -1.11 22.93
CA CYS A 89 2.81 -0.84 21.55
C CYS A 89 3.97 -1.19 20.61
N HIS A 90 3.68 -1.66 19.39
CA HIS A 90 4.70 -2.05 18.42
C HIS A 90 5.37 -0.84 17.78
N GLY A 91 4.59 0.20 17.45
CA GLY A 91 5.08 1.50 17.00
C GLY A 91 5.44 1.58 15.52
N ASP A 92 5.80 0.47 14.87
CA ASP A 92 6.12 0.44 13.44
C ASP A 92 5.73 -0.91 12.80
N ILE A 93 4.49 -1.07 12.32
CA ILE A 93 4.05 -2.32 11.68
C ILE A 93 4.06 -2.14 10.17
N THR A 94 4.80 -2.99 9.45
CA THR A 94 5.02 -2.87 8.00
C THR A 94 4.97 -4.25 7.33
N LEU A 95 4.96 -4.28 5.99
CA LEU A 95 5.07 -5.54 5.24
C LEU A 95 6.43 -6.22 5.42
N ASP A 96 7.45 -5.46 5.83
CA ASP A 96 8.81 -5.93 6.04
C ASP A 96 8.94 -6.73 7.35
N ASN A 97 8.05 -6.49 8.31
CA ASN A 97 8.11 -7.10 9.63
C ASN A 97 6.99 -8.10 9.96
N ILE A 98 6.16 -8.43 8.96
CA ILE A 98 5.16 -9.50 9.05
C ILE A 98 5.58 -10.65 8.14
N PHE A 99 5.72 -11.85 8.69
CA PHE A 99 5.95 -13.07 7.91
C PHE A 99 4.66 -13.56 7.26
N ALA A 100 4.78 -14.31 6.17
CA ALA A 100 3.64 -14.97 5.52
C ALA A 100 2.93 -16.01 6.42
N SER A 101 3.56 -16.42 7.53
CA SER A 101 2.92 -17.21 8.59
C SER A 101 2.06 -16.38 9.56
N GLY A 102 2.07 -15.05 9.43
CA GLY A 102 1.43 -14.12 10.37
C GLY A 102 2.27 -13.75 11.59
N LEU A 103 3.49 -14.30 11.73
CA LEU A 103 4.41 -13.91 12.80
C LEU A 103 4.85 -12.46 12.63
N LEU A 104 4.83 -11.71 13.72
CA LEU A 104 5.31 -10.33 13.79
C LEU A 104 6.71 -10.29 14.40
N PHE A 105 7.63 -9.53 13.81
CA PHE A 105 8.98 -9.34 14.34
C PHE A 105 9.41 -7.87 14.29
N ASP A 106 10.65 -7.60 14.70
CA ASP A 106 11.25 -6.26 14.75
C ASP A 106 10.49 -5.24 15.63
N PHE A 107 10.79 -5.30 16.92
CA PHE A 107 10.24 -4.42 17.95
C PHE A 107 11.17 -3.22 18.25
N SER A 108 11.97 -2.79 17.29
CA SER A 108 12.92 -1.68 17.46
C SER A 108 12.24 -0.34 17.78
N HIS A 109 10.99 -0.16 17.34
CA HIS A 109 10.17 1.03 17.59
C HIS A 109 9.08 0.81 18.65
N ALA A 110 9.19 -0.26 19.45
CA ALA A 110 8.19 -0.54 20.47
C ALA A 110 8.20 0.51 21.60
N HIS A 111 7.06 0.74 22.24
CA HIS A 111 6.94 1.64 23.38
C HIS A 111 6.26 0.93 24.54
N THR A 112 6.81 1.07 25.75
CA THR A 112 6.16 0.55 26.97
C THR A 112 5.20 1.58 27.54
N LYS A 113 4.06 1.10 28.05
CA LYS A 113 3.03 1.91 28.70
C LYS A 113 3.58 2.77 29.83
N SER A 114 4.57 2.29 30.58
CA SER A 114 5.16 3.02 31.71
C SER A 114 5.96 4.27 31.30
N LYS A 115 6.35 4.39 30.03
CA LYS A 115 7.08 5.54 29.47
C LYS A 115 6.18 6.50 28.70
N LEU A 116 4.87 6.24 28.63
CA LEU A 116 3.92 7.01 27.85
C LEU A 116 2.91 7.70 28.76
N SER A 117 2.47 8.89 28.36
CA SER A 117 1.24 9.48 28.92
C SER A 117 0.02 8.66 28.48
N ALA A 118 -1.11 8.81 29.18
CA ALA A 118 -2.35 8.12 28.82
C ALA A 118 -2.78 8.41 27.37
N GLN A 119 -2.68 9.67 26.94
CA GLN A 119 -2.99 10.07 25.56
C GLN A 119 -2.04 9.42 24.55
N ALA A 120 -0.73 9.47 24.80
CA ALA A 120 0.25 8.87 23.89
C ALA A 120 0.06 7.35 23.79
N TRP A 121 -0.25 6.68 24.91
CA TRP A 121 -0.59 5.25 24.92
C TRP A 121 -1.74 4.94 23.98
N GLU A 122 -2.86 5.66 24.08
CA GLU A 122 -3.99 5.46 23.17
C GLU A 122 -3.63 5.72 21.71
N ASP A 123 -2.84 6.76 21.44
CA ASP A 123 -2.47 7.14 20.08
C ASP A 123 -1.57 6.09 19.43
N PHE A 124 -0.62 5.52 20.17
CA PHE A 124 0.18 4.39 19.69
C PHE A 124 -0.66 3.13 19.46
N GLN A 125 -1.63 2.83 20.32
CA GLN A 125 -2.55 1.70 20.08
C GLN A 125 -3.39 1.91 18.81
N LYS A 126 -3.89 3.13 18.60
CA LYS A 126 -4.63 3.52 17.38
C LYS A 126 -3.73 3.44 16.15
N LYS A 127 -2.46 3.82 16.27
CA LYS A 127 -1.45 3.72 15.21
C LYS A 127 -1.21 2.26 14.81
N ASP A 128 -0.90 1.38 15.75
CA ASP A 128 -0.65 -0.04 15.44
C ASP A 128 -1.84 -0.67 14.67
N ARG A 129 -3.08 -0.43 15.13
CA ARG A 129 -4.29 -0.93 14.46
C ARG A 129 -4.47 -0.35 13.05
N ARG A 130 -4.09 0.92 12.84
CA ARG A 130 -4.12 1.58 11.54
C ARG A 130 -3.07 0.99 10.60
N ASP A 131 -1.87 0.73 11.11
CA ASP A 131 -0.76 0.19 10.35
C ASP A 131 -1.03 -1.23 9.88
N ILE A 132 -1.66 -2.08 10.71
CA ILE A 132 -2.14 -3.42 10.29
C ILE A 132 -3.12 -3.31 9.12
N LYS A 133 -4.11 -2.40 9.21
CA LYS A 133 -5.08 -2.16 8.14
C LYS A 133 -4.39 -1.66 6.87
N SER A 134 -3.45 -0.73 7.03
CA SER A 134 -2.65 -0.18 5.92
C SER A 134 -1.84 -1.27 5.23
N CYS A 135 -1.15 -2.13 5.99
CA CYS A 135 -0.39 -3.26 5.46
C CYS A 135 -1.29 -4.19 4.64
N TYR A 136 -2.45 -4.58 5.17
CA TYR A 136 -3.40 -5.41 4.43
C TYR A 136 -3.82 -4.78 3.10
N PHE A 137 -4.24 -3.50 3.11
CA PHE A 137 -4.63 -2.82 1.88
C PHE A 137 -3.48 -2.65 0.89
N GLN A 138 -2.25 -2.42 1.39
CA GLN A 138 -1.06 -2.38 0.55
C GLN A 138 -0.81 -3.74 -0.12
N ALA A 139 -0.84 -4.84 0.65
CA ALA A 139 -0.65 -6.19 0.16
C ALA A 139 -1.69 -6.59 -0.90
N VAL A 140 -2.98 -6.36 -0.62
CA VAL A 140 -4.06 -6.62 -1.59
C VAL A 140 -3.88 -5.76 -2.85
N GLY A 141 -3.49 -4.49 -2.68
CA GLY A 141 -3.22 -3.62 -3.83
C GLY A 141 -2.08 -4.11 -4.72
N PHE A 142 -1.02 -4.70 -4.15
CA PHE A 142 0.04 -5.33 -4.92
C PHE A 142 -0.43 -6.62 -5.61
N LYS A 143 -1.26 -7.44 -4.96
CA LYS A 143 -1.87 -8.62 -5.60
C LYS A 143 -2.76 -8.26 -6.78
N LYS A 144 -3.55 -7.21 -6.65
CA LYS A 144 -4.39 -6.72 -7.76
C LYS A 144 -3.55 -6.14 -8.90
N LEU A 145 -2.38 -5.57 -8.59
CA LEU A 145 -1.42 -5.13 -9.61
C LEU A 145 -0.86 -6.32 -10.40
N GLU A 146 -0.42 -7.38 -9.70
CA GLU A 146 0.05 -8.63 -10.33
C GLU A 146 -1.03 -9.22 -11.25
N ALA A 147 -2.26 -9.34 -10.74
CA ALA A 147 -3.40 -9.86 -11.50
C ALA A 147 -3.76 -8.98 -12.70
N ALA A 148 -3.76 -7.65 -12.55
CA ALA A 148 -4.06 -6.72 -13.64
C ALA A 148 -3.01 -6.81 -14.76
N ILE A 149 -1.72 -6.92 -14.41
CA ILE A 149 -0.64 -7.11 -15.38
C ILE A 149 -0.80 -8.45 -16.10
N ALA A 150 -1.04 -9.54 -15.38
CA ALA A 150 -1.25 -10.86 -15.96
C ALA A 150 -2.46 -10.90 -16.91
N LEU A 151 -3.58 -10.26 -16.53
CA LEU A 151 -4.76 -10.13 -17.37
C LEU A 151 -4.45 -9.35 -18.66
N LEU A 152 -3.70 -8.26 -18.55
CA LEU A 152 -3.23 -7.47 -19.69
C LEU A 152 -2.33 -8.28 -20.64
N ASP A 153 -1.46 -9.13 -20.11
CA ASP A 153 -0.60 -10.00 -20.91
C ASP A 153 -1.38 -11.11 -21.62
N SER A 154 -2.49 -11.58 -21.03
CA SER A 154 -3.38 -12.56 -21.64
C SER A 154 -4.38 -11.96 -22.65
N GLY A 155 -4.38 -10.64 -22.82
CA GLY A 155 -5.30 -9.89 -23.68
C GLY A 155 -6.60 -9.49 -22.96
N VAL A 156 -7.09 -8.28 -23.25
CA VAL A 156 -8.28 -7.69 -22.59
C VAL A 156 -9.35 -7.31 -23.60
N ASP A 157 -9.51 -8.17 -24.60
CA ASP A 157 -10.54 -8.02 -25.62
C ASP A 157 -11.89 -8.53 -25.09
N GLY A 158 -12.95 -7.75 -25.33
CA GLY A 158 -14.30 -8.08 -24.91
C GLY A 158 -14.72 -7.51 -23.55
N LEU A 159 -16.04 -7.30 -23.42
CA LEU A 159 -16.65 -6.64 -22.26
C LEU A 159 -16.33 -7.30 -20.91
N PRO A 160 -16.37 -8.64 -20.76
CA PRO A 160 -16.15 -9.27 -19.45
C PRO A 160 -14.74 -9.04 -18.90
N ARG A 161 -13.72 -9.16 -19.76
CA ARG A 161 -12.31 -8.95 -19.36
C ARG A 161 -12.01 -7.49 -19.04
N GLN A 162 -12.62 -6.56 -19.76
CA GLN A 162 -12.49 -5.14 -19.43
C GLN A 162 -13.18 -4.77 -18.10
N ALA A 163 -14.31 -5.41 -17.78
CA ALA A 163 -14.95 -5.25 -16.48
C ALA A 163 -14.08 -5.80 -15.35
N GLU A 164 -13.54 -7.01 -15.51
CA GLU A 164 -12.59 -7.62 -14.57
C GLU A 164 -11.36 -6.72 -14.35
N LEU A 165 -10.78 -6.19 -15.43
CA LEU A 165 -9.65 -5.27 -15.33
C LEU A 165 -10.02 -4.00 -14.55
N ALA A 166 -11.21 -3.42 -14.78
CA ALA A 166 -11.66 -2.25 -14.04
C ALA A 166 -11.77 -2.53 -12.53
N GLU A 167 -12.32 -3.69 -12.14
CA GLU A 167 -12.41 -4.11 -10.74
C GLU A 167 -11.04 -4.28 -10.07
N LEU A 168 -10.08 -4.88 -10.80
CA LEU A 168 -8.71 -5.02 -10.32
C LEU A 168 -8.08 -3.63 -10.10
N LEU A 169 -8.17 -2.73 -11.07
CA LEU A 169 -7.57 -1.39 -11.02
C LEU A 169 -8.12 -0.49 -9.89
N HIS A 170 -9.39 -0.67 -9.52
CA HIS A 170 -10.07 0.13 -8.51
C HIS A 170 -9.29 0.19 -7.19
N HIS A 171 -8.77 -0.96 -6.76
CA HIS A 171 -8.00 -1.11 -5.51
C HIS A 171 -6.52 -1.46 -5.73
N SER A 172 -6.08 -1.55 -6.98
CA SER A 172 -4.70 -1.88 -7.32
C SER A 172 -3.70 -0.78 -6.95
N LYS A 173 -2.49 -1.21 -6.58
CA LYS A 173 -1.30 -0.36 -6.69
C LYS A 173 -1.01 -0.05 -8.15
N THR A 174 -0.14 0.93 -8.39
CA THR A 174 0.25 1.37 -9.72
C THR A 174 1.73 1.10 -9.93
N SER A 175 2.12 0.89 -11.20
CA SER A 175 3.51 0.73 -11.63
C SER A 175 3.67 1.30 -13.04
N LEU A 176 4.90 1.64 -13.41
CA LEU A 176 5.21 2.11 -14.76
C LEU A 176 4.82 1.06 -15.82
N GLU A 177 5.09 -0.22 -15.54
CA GLU A 177 4.72 -1.33 -16.42
C GLU A 177 3.21 -1.40 -16.64
N LEU A 178 2.41 -1.35 -15.57
CA LEU A 178 0.96 -1.33 -15.67
C LEU A 178 0.50 -0.17 -16.56
N LEU A 179 1.00 1.03 -16.32
CA LEU A 179 0.64 2.21 -17.11
C LEU A 179 1.01 2.06 -18.59
N GLN A 180 2.16 1.47 -18.91
CA GLN A 180 2.57 1.21 -20.29
C GLN A 180 1.64 0.21 -20.98
N LYS A 181 1.21 -0.85 -20.28
CA LYS A 181 0.24 -1.82 -20.82
C LYS A 181 -1.14 -1.19 -21.02
N LEU A 182 -1.62 -0.41 -20.05
CA LEU A 182 -2.90 0.31 -20.16
C LEU A 182 -2.95 1.26 -21.36
N LYS A 183 -1.83 1.91 -21.75
CA LYS A 183 -1.78 2.76 -22.95
C LYS A 183 -2.06 2.03 -24.26
N LYS A 184 -1.89 0.70 -24.30
CA LYS A 184 -2.09 -0.11 -25.50
C LYS A 184 -3.57 -0.41 -25.77
N ILE A 185 -4.44 -0.21 -24.78
CA ILE A 185 -5.89 -0.40 -24.95
C ILE A 185 -6.44 0.77 -25.77
N THR A 186 -6.97 0.47 -26.96
CA THR A 186 -7.50 1.49 -27.89
C THR A 186 -8.93 1.89 -27.56
N ASP A 187 -9.76 0.91 -27.18
CA ASP A 187 -11.22 1.07 -27.02
C ASP A 187 -11.70 0.59 -25.64
N PRO A 188 -11.35 1.32 -24.56
CA PRO A 188 -11.80 0.98 -23.21
C PRO A 188 -13.29 1.30 -23.03
N THR A 189 -13.99 0.40 -22.35
CA THR A 189 -15.32 0.66 -21.79
C THR A 189 -15.27 1.86 -20.84
N PRO A 190 -16.40 2.57 -20.65
CA PRO A 190 -16.45 3.74 -19.77
C PRO A 190 -15.93 3.50 -18.35
N SER A 191 -16.27 2.37 -17.75
CA SER A 191 -15.80 1.97 -16.41
C SER A 191 -14.28 1.77 -16.39
N LEU A 192 -13.73 1.06 -17.38
CA LEU A 192 -12.30 0.84 -17.50
C LEU A 192 -11.54 2.15 -17.73
N ALA A 193 -12.04 3.04 -18.60
CA ALA A 193 -11.42 4.34 -18.86
C ALA A 193 -11.31 5.20 -17.59
N LEU A 194 -12.32 5.17 -16.72
CA LEU A 194 -12.29 5.85 -15.41
C LEU A 194 -11.20 5.30 -14.50
N GLU A 195 -11.06 3.98 -14.41
CA GLU A 195 -10.05 3.34 -13.56
C GLU A 195 -8.63 3.51 -14.12
N MET A 196 -8.47 3.46 -15.45
CA MET A 196 -7.23 3.85 -16.12
C MET A 196 -6.83 5.29 -15.77
N CYS A 197 -7.76 6.25 -15.86
CA CYS A 197 -7.48 7.63 -15.50
C CYS A 197 -7.08 7.78 -14.03
N ARG A 198 -7.71 7.04 -13.11
CA ARG A 198 -7.33 7.01 -11.69
C ARG A 198 -5.91 6.47 -11.52
N ALA A 199 -5.55 5.39 -12.23
CA ALA A 199 -4.20 4.84 -12.22
C ALA A 199 -3.15 5.85 -12.70
N PHE A 200 -3.36 6.50 -13.85
CA PHE A 200 -2.44 7.55 -14.34
C PHE A 200 -2.30 8.71 -13.37
N ARG A 201 -3.39 9.13 -12.72
CA ARG A 201 -3.37 10.21 -11.75
C ARG A 201 -2.55 9.87 -10.49
N ARG A 202 -2.60 8.62 -10.02
CA ARG A 202 -1.80 8.16 -8.86
C ARG A 202 -0.28 8.34 -9.12
N GLU A 203 0.14 8.23 -10.37
CA GLU A 203 1.54 8.42 -10.83
C GLU A 203 1.82 9.85 -11.35
N GLY A 204 0.96 10.83 -11.06
CA GLY A 204 1.15 12.22 -11.50
C GLY A 204 0.90 12.49 -12.99
N GLN A 205 0.45 11.49 -13.76
CA GLN A 205 0.21 11.60 -15.21
C GLN A 205 -1.24 12.00 -15.56
N LEU A 206 -1.78 13.01 -14.87
CA LEU A 206 -3.19 13.42 -15.01
C LEU A 206 -3.58 13.74 -16.46
N ARG A 207 -2.73 14.45 -17.22
CA ARG A 207 -3.00 14.81 -18.62
C ARG A 207 -3.19 13.58 -19.51
N THR A 208 -2.39 12.53 -19.29
CA THR A 208 -2.50 11.26 -20.02
C THR A 208 -3.84 10.58 -19.71
N GLY A 209 -4.21 10.51 -18.42
CA GLY A 209 -5.51 9.96 -18.01
C GLY A 209 -6.70 10.71 -18.60
N MET A 210 -6.64 12.05 -18.64
CA MET A 210 -7.72 12.87 -19.19
C MET A 210 -7.92 12.65 -20.70
N ARG A 211 -6.84 12.48 -21.48
CA ARG A 211 -6.95 12.18 -22.92
C ARG A 211 -7.63 10.83 -23.17
N LEU A 212 -7.42 9.84 -22.31
CA LEU A 212 -8.09 8.54 -22.40
C LEU A 212 -9.60 8.69 -22.17
N LEU A 213 -10.00 9.47 -21.15
CA LEU A 213 -11.41 9.76 -20.87
C LEU A 213 -12.12 10.51 -22.01
N GLN A 214 -11.41 11.38 -22.72
CA GLN A 214 -11.96 12.11 -23.86
C GLN A 214 -12.17 11.22 -25.10
N LYS A 215 -11.34 10.18 -25.26
CA LYS A 215 -11.43 9.22 -26.37
C LYS A 215 -12.51 8.17 -26.16
N SER A 216 -12.66 7.70 -24.93
CA SER A 216 -13.84 6.93 -24.55
C SER A 216 -15.03 7.88 -24.68
N ASN A 217 -15.92 7.67 -25.65
CA ASN A 217 -17.19 8.39 -25.78
C ASN A 217 -18.07 8.07 -24.56
N LEU A 218 -17.69 8.59 -23.38
CA LEU A 218 -18.33 8.27 -22.11
C LEU A 218 -19.79 8.70 -22.23
N PRO A 219 -20.76 7.76 -22.18
CA PRO A 219 -22.14 8.14 -22.07
C PRO A 219 -22.30 8.99 -20.81
N ILE A 220 -23.12 10.03 -20.91
CA ILE A 220 -23.48 10.89 -19.78
C ILE A 220 -23.86 9.97 -18.60
N PRO A 221 -23.15 10.06 -17.45
CA PRO A 221 -23.31 9.08 -16.38
C PRO A 221 -24.76 9.05 -15.88
N ARG A 222 -25.35 7.85 -15.84
CA ARG A 222 -26.76 7.65 -15.46
C ARG A 222 -26.94 7.52 -13.94
N ASP A 223 -25.95 7.02 -13.22
CA ASP A 223 -25.97 6.92 -11.76
C ASP A 223 -25.40 8.19 -11.07
N ASP A 224 -25.84 8.41 -9.83
CA ASP A 224 -25.54 9.62 -9.06
C ASP A 224 -24.08 9.68 -8.59
N GLU A 225 -23.44 8.53 -8.37
CA GLU A 225 -22.06 8.47 -7.91
C GLU A 225 -21.09 8.87 -9.02
N SER A 226 -21.31 8.36 -10.24
CA SER A 226 -20.58 8.75 -11.45
C SER A 226 -20.84 10.20 -11.84
N ARG A 227 -22.07 10.71 -11.67
CA ARG A 227 -22.38 12.15 -11.82
C ARG A 227 -21.63 13.00 -10.81
N ARG A 228 -21.60 12.62 -9.53
CA ARG A 228 -20.84 13.31 -8.49
C ARG A 228 -19.35 13.29 -8.77
N LEU A 229 -18.83 12.17 -9.27
CA LEU A 229 -17.43 12.05 -9.67
C LEU A 229 -17.12 12.99 -10.86
N MET A 230 -17.93 12.93 -11.93
CA MET A 230 -17.78 13.79 -13.11
C MET A 230 -17.88 15.27 -12.77
N SER A 231 -18.80 15.66 -11.87
CA SER A 231 -18.93 17.04 -11.38
C SER A 231 -17.73 17.47 -10.54
N ARG A 232 -17.21 16.61 -9.66
CA ARG A 232 -15.96 16.88 -8.91
C ARG A 232 -14.75 16.98 -9.83
N PHE A 233 -14.71 16.19 -10.91
CA PHE A 233 -13.69 16.25 -11.95
C PHE A 233 -13.78 17.56 -12.75
N LYS A 234 -14.97 17.96 -13.22
CA LYS A 234 -15.18 19.24 -13.92
C LYS A 234 -14.85 20.46 -13.04
N ALA A 235 -15.20 20.42 -11.75
CA ALA A 235 -14.89 21.47 -10.80
C ALA A 235 -13.37 21.64 -10.59
N ARG A 236 -12.62 20.52 -10.51
CA ARG A 236 -11.15 20.56 -10.37
C ARG A 236 -10.43 20.99 -11.65
N SER A 237 -10.96 20.66 -12.82
CA SER A 237 -10.44 21.13 -14.10
C SER A 237 -10.65 22.64 -14.30
N ARG A 238 -11.67 23.23 -13.68
CA ARG A 238 -11.90 24.68 -13.67
C ARG A 238 -11.08 25.42 -12.61
N SER A 239 -10.72 24.77 -11.50
CA SER A 239 -9.86 25.36 -10.47
C SER A 239 -8.36 25.26 -10.77
N ALA A 240 -7.96 24.47 -11.77
CA ALA A 240 -6.61 24.52 -12.33
C ALA A 240 -6.55 25.65 -13.37
N SER A 241 -6.45 26.89 -12.90
CA SER A 241 -6.35 28.06 -13.80
C SER A 241 -5.09 27.99 -14.66
N PRO A 242 -5.18 28.46 -15.93
CA PRO A 242 -4.06 28.54 -16.86
C PRO A 242 -3.15 29.71 -16.46
N ILE A 243 -1.97 29.43 -15.92
CA ILE A 243 -0.95 30.47 -15.71
C ILE A 243 0.35 29.98 -16.35
N LEU A 244 0.48 30.36 -17.62
CA LEU A 244 1.70 30.76 -18.34
C LEU A 244 1.43 30.55 -19.83
N MET A 245 0.96 31.61 -20.49
CA MET A 245 1.32 32.02 -21.85
C MET A 245 0.58 33.34 -22.15
N THR A 246 1.08 34.41 -21.54
CA THR A 246 0.95 35.76 -22.08
C THR A 246 2.37 36.26 -22.34
N GLU A 247 2.53 36.99 -23.44
CA GLU A 247 3.75 37.64 -23.96
C GLU A 247 4.63 36.82 -24.92
N LYS A 248 4.20 36.75 -26.18
CA LYS A 248 4.87 37.44 -27.30
C LYS A 248 4.13 37.13 -28.61
N LEU A 249 3.09 37.92 -28.90
CA LEU A 249 2.64 38.17 -30.27
C LEU A 249 1.97 39.54 -30.25
N VAL A 250 2.82 40.58 -30.29
CA VAL A 250 2.42 41.91 -30.73
C VAL A 250 3.23 42.22 -31.98
N SER A 251 2.50 42.70 -32.99
CA SER A 251 2.96 43.37 -34.20
C SER A 251 3.44 42.50 -35.36
N CYS A 252 2.53 42.22 -36.28
CA CYS A 252 2.48 43.07 -37.45
C CYS A 252 1.04 43.19 -37.97
N SER A 253 0.60 44.43 -38.01
CA SER A 253 -0.69 44.96 -38.42
C SER A 253 -1.00 44.70 -39.91
N GLN A 254 -2.30 44.55 -40.16
CA GLN A 254 -3.10 45.14 -41.24
C GLN A 254 -2.42 45.40 -42.60
N VAL A 255 -3.10 44.99 -43.68
CA VAL A 255 -3.56 45.90 -44.76
C VAL A 255 -4.44 45.12 -45.76
N ARG A 256 -5.70 45.58 -45.88
CA ARG A 256 -6.59 45.64 -47.06
C ARG A 256 -7.08 44.33 -47.69
N SER A 257 -8.38 44.02 -47.62
CA SER A 257 -9.50 44.59 -48.41
C SER A 257 -9.38 44.33 -49.92
N GLY A 258 -10.30 43.53 -50.48
CA GLY A 258 -10.54 43.51 -51.92
C GLY A 258 -11.25 42.25 -52.41
N ARG A 259 -12.49 42.43 -52.87
CA ARG A 259 -13.25 41.57 -53.82
C ARG A 259 -12.34 41.16 -55.01
N ALA A 260 -12.54 40.07 -55.75
CA ALA A 260 -13.69 39.21 -56.03
C ALA A 260 -13.20 37.78 -56.27
#